data_AF-A0A0C9TWD7-F1
#
_entry.id   AF-A0A0C9TWD7-F1
#
_cell.length_a   1.000
_cell.length_b   1.000
_cell.length_c   1.000
_cell.angle_alpha   90.00
_cell.angle_beta   90.00
_cell.angle_gamma   90.00
#
_symmetry.space_group_name_H-M   'P 1'
#
loop_
_entity.id
_entity.type
_entity.pdbx_description
1 polymer ?
#
loop_
_entity_poly.entity_id
_entity_poly.type
_entity_poly.pdbx_seq_one_letter_code
_entity_poly.pdbx_strand_id
1 'polypeptide(L)'
;MRSFSKPLESLMWGVLEVNTKGAYLPTRDFLRRNIGCPLTILNTSWILSANTIPGYSVYYSSKSLINRFTEFLHFKYQQDVSVHLHITLYLIIGAIGTDIVNAMPEPVRVLFNDTSDLAAGYALWLITQHDKTEFLR
;
A
#
# COMPACT_ATOMS: atom_id res chain seq x y z
N MET A 1 6.11 29.88 -3.19
CA MET A 1 5.32 29.21 -4.24
C MET A 1 6.28 28.37 -5.06
N ARG A 2 6.30 27.03 -4.92
CA ARG A 2 7.20 26.18 -5.72
C ARG A 2 6.63 26.09 -7.14
N SER A 3 7.43 26.48 -8.13
CA SER A 3 7.11 26.33 -9.55
C SER A 3 6.88 24.84 -9.86
N PHE A 4 5.66 24.48 -10.28
CA PHE A 4 5.34 23.18 -10.84
C PHE A 4 5.90 23.10 -12.27
N SER A 5 7.19 22.78 -12.40
CA SER A 5 7.90 22.74 -13.69
C SER A 5 7.60 21.50 -14.54
N LYS A 6 6.78 20.56 -14.04
CA LYS A 6 6.39 19.34 -14.76
C LYS A 6 4.90 19.44 -15.17
N PRO A 7 4.55 19.08 -16.42
CA PRO A 7 3.15 19.04 -16.87
C PRO A 7 2.28 18.21 -15.91
N LEU A 8 1.06 18.66 -15.61
CA LEU A 8 0.11 17.97 -14.73
C LEU A 8 -0.09 16.49 -15.11
N GLU A 9 -0.12 16.20 -16.41
CA GLU A 9 -0.20 14.84 -16.94
C GLU A 9 1.00 13.98 -16.52
N SER A 10 2.22 14.51 -16.63
CA SER A 10 3.45 13.79 -16.25
C SER A 10 3.52 13.50 -14.74
N LEU A 11 2.91 14.36 -13.91
CA LEU A 11 2.82 14.15 -12.47
C LEU A 11 1.80 13.06 -12.13
N MET A 12 0.63 13.09 -12.78
CA MET A 12 -0.43 12.10 -12.57
C MET A 12 0.04 10.69 -12.98
N TRP A 13 0.58 10.56 -14.20
CA TRP A 13 1.07 9.28 -14.71
C TRP A 13 2.28 8.78 -13.92
N GLY A 14 3.18 9.67 -13.50
CA GLY A 14 4.31 9.31 -12.64
C GLY A 14 3.87 8.70 -11.31
N VAL A 15 2.85 9.26 -10.65
CA VAL A 15 2.32 8.73 -9.39
C VAL A 15 1.72 7.33 -9.58
N LEU A 16 0.92 7.13 -10.64
CA LEU A 16 0.35 5.82 -10.97
C LEU A 16 1.44 4.81 -11.35
N GLU A 17 2.43 5.21 -12.14
CA GLU A 17 3.56 4.34 -12.49
C GLU A 17 4.30 3.85 -11.25
N VAL A 18 4.69 4.77 -10.35
CA VAL A 18 5.42 4.40 -9.14
C VAL A 18 4.56 3.58 -8.17
N ASN A 19 3.34 4.02 -7.87
CA ASN A 19 2.53 3.37 -6.83
C ASN A 19 1.81 2.12 -7.32
N THR A 20 1.37 2.10 -8.57
CA THR A 20 0.61 0.98 -9.14
C THR A 20 1.52 -0.01 -9.86
N LYS A 21 2.26 0.43 -10.90
CA LYS A 21 3.15 -0.51 -11.61
C LYS A 21 4.29 -0.99 -10.70
N GLY A 22 4.80 -0.11 -9.84
CA GLY A 22 5.84 -0.45 -8.87
C GLY A 22 5.45 -1.56 -7.90
N ALA A 23 4.17 -1.70 -7.54
CA ALA A 23 3.69 -2.85 -6.77
C ALA A 23 3.36 -4.05 -7.67
N TYR A 24 2.68 -3.80 -8.80
CA TYR A 24 2.23 -4.85 -9.71
C TYR A 24 3.38 -5.71 -10.27
N LEU A 25 4.45 -5.08 -10.76
CA LEU A 25 5.56 -5.78 -11.42
C LEU A 25 6.29 -6.78 -10.50
N PRO A 26 6.78 -6.40 -9.31
CA PRO A 26 7.40 -7.35 -8.40
C PRO A 26 6.40 -8.41 -7.95
N THR A 27 5.17 -8.04 -7.59
CA THR A 27 4.13 -9.02 -7.21
C THR A 27 3.93 -10.07 -8.30
N ARG A 28 3.76 -9.66 -9.56
CA ARG A 28 3.61 -10.57 -10.70
C ARG A 28 4.82 -11.49 -10.85
N ASP A 29 6.02 -10.96 -10.75
CA ASP A 29 7.24 -11.73 -10.98
C ASP A 29 7.53 -12.72 -9.84
N PHE A 30 7.30 -12.33 -8.58
CA PHE A 30 7.41 -13.24 -7.44
C PHE A 30 6.33 -14.32 -7.47
N LEU A 31 5.08 -13.99 -7.81
CA LEU A 31 4.02 -14.99 -7.98
C LEU A 31 4.39 -16.04 -9.04
N ARG A 32 4.96 -15.61 -10.17
CA ARG A 32 5.37 -16.53 -11.24
C ARG A 32 6.51 -17.46 -10.83
N ARG A 33 7.45 -16.97 -10.02
CA ARG A 33 8.64 -17.72 -9.60
C ARG A 33 8.39 -18.68 -8.45
N ASN A 34 7.40 -18.41 -7.61
CA ASN A 34 7.13 -19.16 -6.38
C ASN A 34 5.81 -19.96 -6.46
N ILE A 35 5.36 -20.34 -7.66
CA ILE A 35 4.19 -21.22 -7.80
C ILE A 35 4.47 -22.53 -7.05
N GLY A 36 3.58 -22.89 -6.11
CA GLY A 36 3.73 -24.10 -5.29
C GLY A 36 4.74 -24.00 -4.15
N CYS A 37 5.33 -22.83 -3.90
CA CYS A 37 6.20 -22.56 -2.75
C CYS A 37 5.55 -21.53 -1.80
N PRO A 38 5.82 -21.60 -0.49
CA PRO A 38 5.39 -20.57 0.46
C PRO A 38 5.85 -19.17 0.02
N LEU A 39 4.89 -18.29 -0.28
CA LEU A 39 5.14 -16.89 -0.62
C LEU A 39 4.17 -16.00 0.15
N THR A 40 4.72 -14.97 0.80
CA THR A 40 3.92 -13.89 1.41
C THR A 40 4.15 -12.59 0.65
N ILE A 41 3.08 -11.97 0.17
CA ILE A 41 3.13 -10.64 -0.46
C ILE A 41 2.40 -9.65 0.42
N LEU A 42 3.10 -8.56 0.77
CA LEU A 42 2.60 -7.49 1.62
C LEU A 42 2.52 -6.19 0.83
N ASN A 43 1.31 -5.80 0.43
CA ASN A 43 1.09 -4.53 -0.26
C ASN A 43 0.75 -3.41 0.73
N THR A 44 1.33 -2.23 0.48
CA THR A 44 1.22 -1.05 1.35
C THR A 44 0.19 -0.05 0.80
N SER A 45 -0.87 0.22 1.57
CA SER A 45 -1.91 1.19 1.24
C SER A 45 -2.13 2.25 2.33
N TRP A 46 -3.15 3.10 2.21
CA TRP A 46 -3.42 4.26 3.06
C TRP A 46 -4.91 4.39 3.43
N ILE A 47 -5.28 4.97 4.59
CA ILE A 47 -6.69 5.16 5.01
C ILE A 47 -7.56 5.72 3.90
N LEU A 48 -7.06 6.82 3.35
CA LEU A 48 -7.89 7.70 2.55
C LEU A 48 -7.96 7.20 1.10
N SER A 49 -7.44 6.00 0.84
CA SER A 49 -7.60 5.28 -0.42
C SER A 49 -9.06 5.06 -0.81
N ALA A 50 -9.98 4.99 0.16
CA ALA A 50 -11.41 4.88 -0.08
C ALA A 50 -12.12 6.23 -0.31
N ASN A 51 -11.43 7.35 -0.08
CA ASN A 51 -12.03 8.68 -0.10
C ASN A 51 -11.68 9.47 -1.37
N THR A 52 -12.67 10.19 -1.90
CA THR A 52 -12.47 11.21 -2.93
C THR A 52 -12.58 12.58 -2.28
N ILE A 53 -11.44 13.24 -2.05
CA ILE A 53 -11.39 14.54 -1.36
C ILE A 53 -10.94 15.62 -2.37
N PRO A 54 -11.72 16.70 -2.56
CA PRO A 54 -11.32 17.81 -3.44
C PRO A 54 -9.94 18.37 -3.06
N GLY A 55 -9.12 18.65 -4.07
CA GLY A 55 -7.77 19.21 -3.88
C GLY A 55 -6.67 18.17 -3.60
N TYR A 56 -7.01 16.89 -3.43
CA TYR A 56 -6.01 15.83 -3.29
C TYR A 56 -5.65 15.19 -4.63
N SER A 57 -4.39 14.74 -4.75
CA SER A 57 -3.85 14.20 -5.99
C SER A 57 -4.27 12.74 -6.23
N VAL A 58 -3.94 12.24 -7.43
CA VAL A 58 -4.14 10.82 -7.84
C VAL A 58 -3.47 9.79 -6.92
N TYR A 59 -2.63 10.23 -5.98
CA TYR A 59 -2.02 9.36 -4.96
C TYR A 59 -3.07 8.52 -4.22
N TYR A 60 -4.21 9.11 -3.87
CA TYR A 60 -5.28 8.43 -3.12
C TYR A 60 -5.91 7.34 -3.96
N SER A 61 -6.23 7.66 -5.22
CA SER A 61 -6.74 6.70 -6.21
C SER A 61 -5.73 5.57 -6.46
N SER A 62 -4.43 5.87 -6.49
CA SER A 62 -3.39 4.85 -6.65
C SER A 62 -3.39 3.83 -5.50
N LYS A 63 -3.61 4.28 -4.25
CA LYS A 63 -3.73 3.40 -3.09
C LYS A 63 -5.03 2.59 -3.11
N SER A 64 -6.12 3.19 -3.60
CA SER A 64 -7.39 2.46 -3.83
C SER A 64 -7.20 1.31 -4.80
N LEU A 65 -6.46 1.55 -5.89
CA LEU A 65 -6.15 0.54 -6.88
C LEU A 65 -5.29 -0.60 -6.28
N ILE A 66 -4.34 -0.29 -5.39
CA ILE A 66 -3.57 -1.32 -4.67
C ILE A 66 -4.44 -2.19 -3.76
N ASN A 67 -5.44 -1.61 -3.08
CA ASN A 67 -6.39 -2.39 -2.29
C ASN A 67 -7.12 -3.40 -3.18
N ARG A 68 -7.68 -2.93 -4.29
CA ARG A 68 -8.42 -3.78 -5.25
C ARG A 68 -7.53 -4.82 -5.90
N PHE A 69 -6.29 -4.46 -6.25
CA PHE A 69 -5.32 -5.39 -6.80
C PHE A 69 -5.04 -6.54 -5.83
N THR A 70 -4.82 -6.22 -4.55
CA THR A 70 -4.50 -7.24 -3.56
C THR A 70 -5.72 -8.09 -3.19
N GLU A 71 -6.91 -7.49 -3.09
CA GLU A 71 -8.17 -8.20 -2.95
C GLU A 71 -8.39 -9.19 -4.09
N PHE A 72 -8.19 -8.76 -5.34
CA PHE A 72 -8.27 -9.62 -6.51
C PHE A 72 -7.31 -10.80 -6.43
N LEU A 73 -6.05 -10.55 -6.03
CA LEU A 73 -5.08 -11.63 -5.87
C LEU A 73 -5.48 -12.59 -4.75
N HIS A 74 -5.96 -12.08 -3.62
CA HIS A 74 -6.42 -12.90 -2.49
C HIS A 74 -7.48 -13.90 -2.97
N PHE A 75 -8.51 -13.45 -3.67
CA PHE A 75 -9.55 -14.35 -4.22
C PHE A 75 -9.02 -15.28 -5.31
N LYS A 76 -8.09 -14.83 -6.14
CA LYS A 76 -7.51 -15.64 -7.22
C LYS A 76 -6.67 -16.81 -6.69
N TYR A 77 -5.92 -16.59 -5.61
CA TYR A 77 -4.99 -17.57 -5.04
C TYR A 77 -5.48 -18.21 -3.74
N GLN A 78 -6.71 -17.93 -3.28
CA GLN A 78 -7.27 -18.48 -2.03
C GLN A 78 -7.26 -20.03 -1.93
N GLN A 79 -7.23 -20.72 -3.07
CA GLN A 79 -7.19 -22.18 -3.15
C GLN A 79 -5.76 -22.74 -3.15
N ASP A 80 -4.76 -21.92 -3.42
CA ASP A 80 -3.34 -22.30 -3.34
C ASP A 80 -2.83 -22.05 -1.92
N VAL A 81 -2.72 -23.12 -1.14
CA VAL A 81 -2.21 -23.08 0.24
C VAL A 81 -0.75 -22.61 0.34
N SER A 82 -0.04 -22.54 -0.79
CA SER A 82 1.36 -22.08 -0.83
C SER A 82 1.44 -20.55 -0.92
N VAL A 83 0.38 -19.86 -1.35
CA VAL A 83 0.41 -18.43 -1.61
C VAL A 83 -0.41 -17.68 -0.56
N HIS A 84 0.28 -16.98 0.33
CA HIS A 84 -0.30 -16.11 1.34
C HIS A 84 -0.26 -14.66 0.85
N LEU A 85 -1.43 -14.03 0.78
CA LEU A 85 -1.55 -12.67 0.27
C LEU A 85 -2.18 -11.79 1.34
N HIS A 86 -1.43 -10.81 1.78
CA HIS A 86 -1.83 -9.90 2.85
C HIS A 86 -1.81 -8.46 2.35
N ILE A 87 -2.79 -7.68 2.81
CA ILE A 87 -2.80 -6.23 2.66
C ILE A 87 -2.34 -5.64 3.98
N THR A 88 -1.31 -4.82 3.96
CA THR A 88 -1.10 -3.85 5.05
C THR A 88 -1.79 -2.56 4.65
N LEU A 89 -2.98 -2.37 5.24
CA LEU A 89 -3.56 -1.04 5.32
C LEU A 89 -2.72 -0.27 6.34
N TYR A 90 -1.91 0.71 5.91
CA TYR A 90 -1.29 1.65 6.83
C TYR A 90 -2.38 2.61 7.32
N LEU A 91 -3.21 2.08 8.20
CA LEU A 91 -4.18 2.86 8.92
C LEU A 91 -3.92 2.86 10.43
N ILE A 92 -3.36 1.80 11.00
CA ILE A 92 -3.08 1.80 12.45
C ILE A 92 -1.61 2.11 12.72
N ILE A 93 -0.78 2.19 11.67
CA ILE A 93 0.51 2.86 11.73
C ILE A 93 0.41 4.11 10.88
N GLY A 94 -0.41 5.01 11.41
CA GLY A 94 -0.54 6.43 11.17
C GLY A 94 0.82 7.08 11.09
N ALA A 95 1.38 6.88 9.90
CA ALA A 95 2.16 7.88 9.25
C ALA A 95 3.41 8.20 10.06
N ILE A 96 4.26 7.19 10.09
CA ILE A 96 5.65 7.27 10.53
C ILE A 96 6.19 8.62 10.06
N GLY A 97 6.75 9.40 10.99
CA GLY A 97 7.46 10.67 10.77
C GLY A 97 8.66 10.52 9.84
N THR A 98 8.39 10.07 8.63
CA THR A 98 9.30 9.98 7.49
C THR A 98 9.32 11.33 6.81
N ASP A 99 10.27 11.55 5.92
CA ASP A 99 10.45 12.83 5.24
C ASP A 99 9.20 13.32 4.48
N ILE A 100 8.24 12.43 4.19
CA ILE A 100 6.97 12.79 3.56
C ILE A 100 6.08 13.66 4.47
N VAL A 101 6.20 13.52 5.80
CA VAL A 101 5.43 14.29 6.79
C VAL A 101 5.89 15.74 6.84
N ASN A 102 7.19 15.98 6.58
CA ASN A 102 7.75 17.33 6.50
C ASN A 102 7.12 18.15 5.37
N ALA A 103 6.55 17.49 4.35
CA ALA A 103 5.83 18.17 3.26
C ALA A 103 4.35 18.47 3.60
N MET A 104 3.81 17.93 4.70
CA MET A 104 2.41 18.14 5.11
C MET A 104 2.23 19.45 5.89
N PRO A 105 1.04 20.08 5.84
CA PRO A 105 0.70 21.23 6.69
C PRO A 105 0.76 20.90 8.18
N GLU A 106 1.24 21.84 9.01
CA GLU A 106 1.40 21.68 10.46
C GLU A 106 0.17 21.08 11.19
N PRO A 107 -1.08 21.51 10.90
CA PRO A 107 -2.27 20.96 11.57
C PRO A 107 -2.50 19.46 11.29
N VAL A 108 -1.93 18.96 10.20
CA VAL A 108 -2.07 17.57 9.76
C VAL A 108 -0.91 16.72 10.26
N ARG A 109 0.28 17.30 10.52
CA ARG A 109 1.47 16.57 11.02
C ARG A 109 1.25 15.90 12.37
N VAL A 110 0.41 16.45 13.23
CA VAL A 110 0.09 15.83 14.54
C VAL A 110 -0.62 14.48 14.41
N LEU A 111 -1.23 14.20 13.25
CA LEU A 111 -1.84 12.90 12.94
C LEU A 111 -0.80 11.83 12.55
N PHE A 112 0.48 12.21 12.45
CA PHE A 112 1.60 11.40 11.97
C PHE A 112 2.56 11.11 13.15
N ASN A 113 2.01 10.50 14.22
CA ASN A 113 2.73 10.29 15.48
C ASN A 113 3.15 8.84 15.74
N ASP A 114 2.88 7.92 14.82
CA ASP A 114 3.26 6.52 15.00
C ASP A 114 4.76 6.28 14.76
N THR A 115 5.28 5.25 15.41
CA THR A 115 6.69 4.86 15.29
C THR A 115 6.89 3.87 14.14
N SER A 116 8.10 3.85 13.59
CA SER A 116 8.52 2.81 12.63
C SER A 116 8.40 1.40 13.22
N ASP A 117 8.62 1.27 14.53
CA ASP A 117 8.58 -0.01 15.23
C ASP A 117 7.18 -0.60 15.28
N LEU A 118 6.15 0.25 15.43
CA LEU A 118 4.76 -0.19 15.35
C LEU A 118 4.44 -0.74 13.94
N ALA A 119 4.93 -0.08 12.89
CA ALA A 119 4.74 -0.53 11.50
C ALA A 119 5.45 -1.84 11.22
N ALA A 120 6.72 -1.92 11.62
CA ALA A 120 7.52 -3.12 11.47
C ALA A 120 6.90 -4.28 12.24
N GLY A 121 6.47 -4.05 13.48
CA GLY A 121 5.82 -5.05 14.33
C GLY A 121 4.52 -5.58 13.72
N TYR A 122 3.67 -4.70 13.19
CA TYR A 122 2.44 -5.12 12.52
C TYR A 122 2.71 -5.86 11.20
N ALA A 123 3.64 -5.37 10.39
CA ALA A 123 4.05 -6.04 9.16
C ALA A 123 4.61 -7.45 9.48
N LEU A 124 5.47 -7.56 10.50
CA LEU A 124 6.00 -8.84 10.96
C LEU A 124 4.89 -9.77 11.46
N TRP A 125 3.97 -9.25 12.26
CA TRP A 125 2.81 -10.00 12.71
C TRP A 125 2.01 -10.53 11.52
N LEU A 126 1.71 -9.71 10.50
CA LEU A 126 0.99 -10.13 9.29
C LEU A 126 1.70 -11.25 8.53
N ILE A 127 3.02 -11.12 8.29
CA ILE A 127 3.75 -12.10 7.49
C ILE A 127 4.02 -13.43 8.22
N THR A 128 3.92 -13.43 9.55
CA THR A 128 4.09 -14.63 10.39
C THR A 128 2.77 -15.34 10.67
N GLN A 129 1.63 -14.83 10.18
CA GLN A 129 0.35 -15.53 10.27
C GLN A 129 0.37 -16.75 9.33
N HIS A 130 0.37 -17.94 9.92
CA HIS A 130 0.34 -19.21 9.20
C HIS A 130 -1.09 -19.73 8.93
N ASP A 131 -2.07 -19.26 9.70
CA ASP A 131 -3.48 -19.50 9.42
C ASP A 131 -4.00 -18.46 8.43
N LYS A 132 -5.00 -18.84 7.60
CA LYS A 132 -5.70 -17.92 6.71
C LYS A 132 -6.33 -16.80 7.53
N THR A 133 -5.62 -15.69 7.72
CA THR A 133 -6.20 -14.49 8.32
C THR A 133 -7.28 -13.97 7.39
N GLU A 134 -8.54 -14.19 7.77
CA GLU A 134 -9.70 -13.59 7.14
C GLU A 134 -9.66 -12.07 7.39
N PHE A 135 -9.11 -11.32 6.42
CA PHE A 135 -8.98 -9.86 6.52
C PHE A 135 -10.21 -9.09 6.00
N LEU A 136 -11.21 -9.79 5.45
CA LEU A 136 -12.35 -9.20 4.74
C LEU A 136 -13.71 -9.63 5.28
N ARG A 137 -13.82 -9.96 6.57
CA ARG A 137 -15.13 -10.05 7.25
C ARG A 137 -15.41 -8.77 8.03
#